data_AF-B4GNY1-F1
#
_entry.id   AF-B4GNY1-F1
#
_cell.length_a   1.000
_cell.length_b   1.000
_cell.length_c   1.000
_cell.angle_alpha   90.00
_cell.angle_beta   90.00
_cell.angle_gamma   90.00
#
_symmetry.space_group_name_H-M   'P 1'
#
loop_
_entity.id
_entity.type
_entity.pdbx_description
1 polymer ?
#
loop_
_entity_poly.entity_id
_entity_poly.type
_entity_poly.pdbx_seq_one_letter_code
_entity_poly.pdbx_strand_id
1 'polypeptide(L)'
;MQAARHVEESKDSGDAPTVLVEKDSHITLIGLNREQKRNSIDALTAQKLGEAISQFEADDTSPVGVLYGIGGSFCAGYDLEELQAEADRGSLNFLLRHEGSVGPTRRHPRKPIVCGISGFCVAGGLELALLCDLRVMEDTAVLGFFNRRLGVPISDGGTVRLAAAVGFSNALDIIETGRRVYAREALRIGLVNRIVATGTALGQAVNLAFSIAKFPMGSLMHDRNAVLENANAYNRPGFYAGTYNEVMNVTSEMVTDMQEGVRRFKTSEEKGPKTDSWHIKEKTIPDWEKAEIELEKQFKKT
;
A
#
# COMPACT_ATOMS: atom_id res chain seq x y z
N MET A 1 35.39 -23.45 4.15
CA MET A 1 35.83 -22.21 4.82
C MET A 1 34.68 -21.22 4.78
N GLN A 2 34.00 -21.04 5.92
CA GLN A 2 32.89 -20.08 6.09
C GLN A 2 33.46 -18.66 6.03
N ALA A 3 32.97 -17.84 5.10
CA ALA A 3 33.27 -16.41 5.05
C ALA A 3 32.32 -15.67 6.00
N ALA A 4 32.90 -14.99 6.99
CA ALA A 4 32.21 -14.21 7.99
C ALA A 4 31.48 -13.01 7.36
N ARG A 5 30.18 -12.90 7.67
CA ARG A 5 29.30 -11.79 7.29
C ARG A 5 29.65 -10.57 8.13
N HIS A 6 29.99 -9.46 7.48
CA HIS A 6 30.10 -8.15 8.13
C HIS A 6 28.71 -7.53 8.16
N VAL A 7 28.11 -7.49 9.35
CA VAL A 7 27.00 -6.60 9.69
C VAL A 7 27.66 -5.35 10.27
N GLU A 8 27.54 -4.21 9.60
CA GLU A 8 27.89 -2.92 10.21
C GLU A 8 26.84 -2.60 11.28
N GLU A 9 27.18 -2.84 12.54
CA GLU A 9 26.40 -2.43 13.70
C GLU A 9 26.53 -0.91 13.89
N SER A 10 25.46 -0.17 13.54
CA SER A 10 25.28 1.19 14.03
C SER A 10 24.68 1.14 15.45
N LYS A 11 25.29 1.88 16.37
CA LYS A 11 24.81 2.02 17.75
C LYS A 11 23.65 3.03 17.82
N ASP A 12 22.58 2.59 18.49
CA ASP A 12 21.77 3.33 19.47
C ASP A 12 20.30 3.66 19.09
N SER A 13 19.41 2.70 19.35
CA SER A 13 18.50 2.71 20.52
C SER A 13 18.03 1.26 20.75
N GLY A 14 17.68 0.88 21.98
CA GLY A 14 17.42 -0.52 22.39
C GLY A 14 16.21 -1.23 21.76
N ASP A 15 15.65 -0.73 20.66
CA ASP A 15 14.56 -1.35 19.90
C ASP A 15 15.05 -1.81 18.52
N ALA A 16 14.50 -2.92 18.03
CA ALA A 16 14.82 -3.43 16.70
C ALA A 16 14.47 -2.37 15.61
N PRO A 17 15.29 -2.25 14.55
CA PRO A 17 15.04 -1.29 13.47
C PRO A 17 13.69 -1.57 12.80
N THR A 18 12.91 -0.51 12.52
CA THR A 18 11.57 -0.61 11.91
C THR A 18 11.58 -0.91 10.42
N VAL A 19 12.72 -0.70 9.76
CA VAL A 19 12.98 -1.05 8.35
C VAL A 19 14.31 -1.78 8.29
N LEU A 20 14.33 -2.96 7.68
CA LEU A 20 15.53 -3.73 7.40
C LEU A 20 15.95 -3.54 5.94
N VAL A 21 17.24 -3.32 5.72
CA VAL A 21 17.82 -3.27 4.37
C VAL A 21 18.89 -4.34 4.28
N GLU A 22 18.72 -5.26 3.33
CA GLU A 22 19.68 -6.32 3.04
C GLU A 22 20.05 -6.27 1.57
N LYS A 23 21.32 -6.56 1.27
CA LYS A 23 21.79 -6.69 -0.09
C LYS A 23 22.00 -8.15 -0.42
N ASP A 24 21.33 -8.63 -1.46
CA ASP A 24 21.51 -9.98 -1.97
C ASP A 24 22.08 -9.90 -3.39
N SER A 25 23.40 -10.06 -3.50
CA SER A 25 24.13 -9.89 -4.76
C SER A 25 23.91 -8.50 -5.39
N HIS A 26 23.06 -8.41 -6.42
CA HIS A 26 22.79 -7.22 -7.23
C HIS A 26 21.33 -6.76 -7.09
N ILE A 27 20.66 -7.16 -6.00
CA ILE A 27 19.36 -6.62 -5.61
C ILE A 27 19.39 -6.14 -4.16
N THR A 28 18.48 -5.22 -3.82
CA THR A 28 18.30 -4.72 -2.45
C THR A 28 16.95 -5.13 -1.92
N LEU A 29 16.92 -5.80 -0.77
CA LEU A 29 15.72 -6.15 -0.04
C LEU A 29 15.44 -5.06 0.99
N ILE A 30 14.23 -4.52 0.98
CA ILE A 30 13.73 -3.49 1.89
C ILE A 30 12.52 -4.08 2.62
N GLY A 31 12.67 -4.41 3.89
CA GLY A 31 11.67 -5.08 4.70
C GLY A 31 11.06 -4.16 5.75
N LEU A 32 9.75 -4.05 5.81
CA LEU A 32 9.04 -3.46 6.95
C LEU A 32 9.11 -4.43 8.14
N ASN A 33 9.57 -3.94 9.30
CA ASN A 33 9.87 -4.75 10.48
C ASN A 33 9.12 -4.26 11.72
N ARG A 34 7.79 -4.31 11.66
CA ARG A 34 6.88 -4.01 12.78
C ARG A 34 5.74 -5.04 12.79
N GLU A 35 6.07 -6.33 12.77
CA GLU A 35 5.11 -7.43 12.65
C GLU A 35 4.00 -7.40 13.72
N GLN A 36 4.35 -6.99 14.93
CA GLN A 36 3.45 -6.81 16.07
C GLN A 36 2.35 -5.77 15.81
N LYS A 37 2.58 -4.84 14.87
CA LYS A 37 1.60 -3.86 14.38
C LYS A 37 1.22 -4.11 12.91
N ARG A 38 1.40 -5.33 12.40
CA ARG A 38 1.15 -5.71 10.99
C ARG A 38 1.84 -4.75 10.00
N ASN A 39 3.05 -4.32 10.35
CA ASN A 39 3.86 -3.40 9.55
C ASN A 39 3.16 -2.07 9.25
N SER A 40 2.34 -1.56 10.18
CA SER A 40 1.86 -0.18 10.08
C SER A 40 3.01 0.81 10.06
N ILE A 41 2.82 1.97 9.45
CA ILE A 41 3.86 2.98 9.22
C ILE A 41 3.58 4.20 10.07
N ASP A 42 4.47 4.47 11.02
CA ASP A 42 4.54 5.72 11.78
C ASP A 42 5.52 6.71 11.13
N ALA A 43 5.65 7.91 11.69
CA ALA A 43 6.60 8.93 11.20
C ALA A 43 8.04 8.42 11.05
N LEU A 44 8.54 7.71 12.07
CA LEU A 44 9.91 7.20 12.05
C LEU A 44 10.10 6.16 10.95
N THR A 45 9.16 5.23 10.84
CA THR A 45 9.18 4.17 9.81
C THR A 45 9.06 4.78 8.41
N ALA A 46 8.22 5.79 8.21
CA ALA A 46 8.10 6.52 6.94
C ALA A 46 9.44 7.19 6.56
N GLN A 47 10.11 7.84 7.51
CA GLN A 47 11.43 8.43 7.31
C GLN A 47 12.47 7.36 6.94
N LYS A 48 12.54 6.27 7.72
CA LYS A 48 13.50 5.18 7.49
C LYS A 48 13.28 4.47 6.15
N LEU A 49 12.03 4.34 5.73
CA LEU A 49 11.69 3.81 4.41
C LEU A 49 12.14 4.76 3.30
N GLY A 50 11.95 6.08 3.47
CA GLY A 50 12.45 7.09 2.54
C GLY A 50 13.98 7.10 2.41
N GLU A 51 14.69 6.96 3.54
CA GLU A 51 16.15 6.81 3.59
C GLU A 51 16.60 5.53 2.86
N ALA A 52 15.96 4.39 3.11
CA ALA A 52 16.27 3.11 2.47
C ALA A 52 16.10 3.15 0.95
N ILE A 53 15.01 3.74 0.45
CA ILE A 53 14.81 3.90 -1.00
C ILE A 53 15.84 4.85 -1.60
N SER A 54 16.16 5.98 -0.96
CA SER A 54 17.21 6.88 -1.43
C SER A 54 18.57 6.19 -1.56
N GLN A 55 18.93 5.38 -0.56
CA GLN A 55 20.19 4.63 -0.56
C GLN A 55 20.22 3.59 -1.68
N PHE A 56 19.12 2.84 -1.86
CA PHE A 56 18.97 1.91 -2.99
C PHE A 56 19.10 2.62 -4.34
N GLU A 57 18.45 3.76 -4.52
CA GLU A 57 18.52 4.53 -5.77
C GLU A 57 19.94 5.04 -6.07
N ALA A 58 20.75 5.30 -5.04
CA ALA A 58 22.14 5.73 -5.18
C ALA A 58 23.13 4.57 -5.40
N ASP A 59 22.77 3.31 -5.13
CA ASP A 59 23.67 2.16 -5.27
C ASP A 59 23.68 1.58 -6.69
N ASP A 60 24.65 1.98 -7.51
CA ASP A 60 24.79 1.50 -8.90
C ASP A 60 25.02 -0.01 -9.05
N THR A 61 25.39 -0.71 -7.97
CA THR A 61 25.58 -2.16 -7.98
C THR A 61 24.29 -2.95 -7.69
N SER A 62 23.21 -2.26 -7.34
CA SER A 62 21.88 -2.84 -7.10
C SER A 62 20.82 -2.19 -8.02
N PRO A 63 20.60 -2.74 -9.22
CA PRO A 63 19.64 -2.19 -10.17
C PRO A 63 18.16 -2.44 -9.83
N VAL A 64 17.82 -3.40 -8.95
CA VAL A 64 16.43 -3.79 -8.67
C VAL A 64 16.20 -3.94 -7.17
N GLY A 65 15.11 -3.37 -6.67
CA GLY A 65 14.70 -3.45 -5.27
C GLY A 65 13.59 -4.47 -5.06
N VAL A 66 13.50 -5.02 -3.85
CA VAL A 66 12.36 -5.82 -3.39
C VAL A 66 11.80 -5.17 -2.12
N LEU A 67 10.52 -4.81 -2.14
CA LEU A 67 9.83 -4.26 -0.97
C LEU A 67 8.87 -5.31 -0.39
N TYR A 68 8.97 -5.59 0.90
CA TYR A 68 8.17 -6.61 1.56
C TYR A 68 7.89 -6.28 3.04
N GLY A 69 7.02 -7.05 3.68
CA GLY A 69 6.75 -6.96 5.11
C GLY A 69 7.10 -8.26 5.85
N ILE A 70 7.68 -8.12 7.04
CA ILE A 70 8.06 -9.23 7.93
C ILE A 70 6.85 -9.67 8.77
N GLY A 71 6.75 -10.95 9.11
CA GLY A 71 5.73 -11.44 10.05
C GLY A 71 4.33 -11.60 9.47
N GLY A 72 4.22 -11.93 8.17
CA GLY A 72 2.97 -12.42 7.58
C GLY A 72 1.94 -11.34 7.24
N SER A 73 2.33 -10.07 7.18
CA SER A 73 1.54 -8.99 6.55
C SER A 73 2.48 -8.04 5.83
N PHE A 74 2.10 -7.53 4.68
CA PHE A 74 2.88 -6.53 3.97
C PHE A 74 2.86 -5.20 4.74
N CYS A 75 1.68 -4.58 4.86
CA CYS A 75 1.51 -3.29 5.54
C CYS A 75 0.02 -3.01 5.80
N ALA A 76 -0.32 -2.70 7.05
CA ALA A 76 -1.68 -2.34 7.46
C ALA A 76 -2.03 -0.85 7.24
N GLY A 77 -1.13 -0.05 6.68
CA GLY A 77 -1.29 1.38 6.47
C GLY A 77 -0.70 2.22 7.59
N TYR A 78 -1.26 3.40 7.82
CA TYR A 78 -0.75 4.35 8.82
C TYR A 78 -0.95 3.83 10.25
N ASP A 79 -0.02 4.13 11.16
CA ASP A 79 -0.06 3.69 12.54
C ASP A 79 -1.28 4.25 13.29
N LEU A 80 -2.11 3.38 13.86
CA LEU A 80 -3.37 3.78 14.50
C LEU A 80 -3.18 4.55 15.81
N GLU A 81 -2.06 4.37 16.51
CA GLU A 81 -1.75 5.15 17.71
C GLU A 81 -1.37 6.58 17.33
N GLU A 82 -0.58 6.74 16.27
CA GLU A 82 -0.23 8.07 15.75
C GLU A 82 -1.47 8.75 15.13
N LEU A 83 -2.30 8.00 14.41
CA LEU A 83 -3.57 8.51 13.87
C LEU A 83 -4.50 9.01 14.98
N GLN A 84 -4.56 8.30 16.11
CA GLN A 84 -5.30 8.77 17.27
C GLN A 84 -4.74 10.08 17.80
N ALA A 85 -3.42 10.18 17.96
CA ALA A 85 -2.81 11.40 18.47
C ALA A 85 -3.11 12.61 17.57
N GLU A 86 -3.18 12.41 16.25
CA GLU A 86 -3.62 13.42 15.29
C GLU A 86 -5.12 13.74 15.42
N ALA A 87 -5.96 12.72 15.56
CA ALA A 87 -7.38 12.89 15.80
C ALA A 87 -7.69 13.67 17.09
N ASP A 88 -7.00 13.38 18.19
CA ASP A 88 -7.15 14.09 19.47
C ASP A 88 -6.74 15.56 19.34
N ARG A 89 -5.79 15.87 18.46
CA ARG A 89 -5.40 17.24 18.10
C ARG A 89 -6.36 17.91 17.11
N GLY A 90 -7.32 17.16 16.54
CA GLY A 90 -8.18 17.65 15.45
C GLY A 90 -7.38 18.02 14.21
N SER A 91 -6.32 17.26 13.90
CA SER A 91 -5.38 17.55 12.83
C SER A 91 -5.24 16.39 11.85
N LEU A 92 -4.95 16.75 10.59
CA LEU A 92 -4.52 15.82 9.53
C LEU A 92 -3.13 16.22 9.01
N ASN A 93 -2.29 16.83 9.86
CA ASN A 93 -0.97 17.33 9.47
C ASN A 93 -0.05 16.24 8.93
N PHE A 94 -0.26 14.98 9.31
CA PHE A 94 0.49 13.86 8.76
C PHE A 94 0.32 13.71 7.24
N LEU A 95 -0.78 14.21 6.65
CA LEU A 95 -1.02 14.26 5.20
C LEU A 95 -0.14 15.31 4.49
N LEU A 96 0.45 16.25 5.24
CA LEU A 96 1.30 17.32 4.69
C LEU A 96 2.78 16.92 4.62
N ARG A 97 3.14 15.70 5.01
CA ARG A 97 4.52 15.21 4.94
C ARG A 97 5.01 15.24 3.49
N HIS A 98 6.20 15.80 3.30
CA HIS A 98 6.79 16.05 1.97
C HIS A 98 6.82 14.80 1.09
N GLU A 99 7.14 13.65 1.69
CA GLU A 99 7.33 12.40 0.93
C GLU A 99 6.09 11.51 0.87
N GLY A 100 5.05 11.87 1.62
CA GLY A 100 3.86 11.06 1.84
C GLY A 100 3.70 10.66 3.31
N SER A 101 2.48 10.29 3.69
CA SER A 101 2.13 9.92 5.06
C SER A 101 2.71 8.56 5.48
N VAL A 102 2.77 7.60 4.55
CA VAL A 102 3.20 6.21 4.80
C VAL A 102 4.52 5.85 4.09
N GLY A 103 5.42 6.82 3.91
CA GLY A 103 6.73 6.62 3.29
C GLY A 103 6.88 7.43 2.00
N PRO A 104 7.84 7.12 1.11
CA PRO A 104 8.17 7.95 -0.05
C PRO A 104 7.18 7.80 -1.22
N THR A 105 5.88 7.69 -0.92
CA THR A 105 4.79 7.48 -1.87
C THR A 105 4.55 8.67 -2.80
N ARG A 106 5.12 9.85 -2.52
CA ARG A 106 5.11 11.01 -3.42
C ARG A 106 6.30 11.05 -4.37
N ARG A 107 7.27 10.14 -4.21
CA ARG A 107 8.39 9.99 -5.13
C ARG A 107 8.01 9.08 -6.30
N HIS A 108 8.80 9.17 -7.36
CA HIS A 108 8.86 8.16 -8.41
C HIS A 108 10.21 7.45 -8.28
N PRO A 109 10.23 6.17 -7.85
CA PRO A 109 11.48 5.43 -7.78
C PRO A 109 12.16 5.38 -9.14
N ARG A 110 13.45 5.73 -9.18
CA ARG A 110 14.32 5.75 -10.37
C ARG A 110 14.67 4.36 -10.86
N LYS A 111 14.67 3.38 -9.95
CA LYS A 111 14.99 1.98 -10.21
C LYS A 111 13.75 1.10 -9.99
N PRO A 112 13.62 -0.02 -10.72
CA PRO A 112 12.49 -0.93 -10.56
C PRO A 112 12.41 -1.53 -9.16
N ILE A 113 11.20 -1.61 -8.62
CA ILE A 113 10.90 -2.26 -7.33
C ILE A 113 9.85 -3.35 -7.52
N VAL A 114 10.13 -4.57 -7.02
CA VAL A 114 9.18 -5.67 -6.95
C VAL A 114 8.63 -5.78 -5.53
N CYS A 115 7.31 -5.74 -5.39
CA CYS A 115 6.64 -5.88 -4.10
C CYS A 115 6.27 -7.35 -3.83
N GLY A 116 6.68 -7.86 -2.67
CA GLY A 116 6.23 -9.15 -2.12
C GLY A 116 5.11 -8.93 -1.09
N ILE A 117 3.88 -9.32 -1.44
CA ILE A 117 2.68 -9.09 -0.63
C ILE A 117 2.25 -10.37 0.08
N SER A 118 2.47 -10.40 1.39
CA SER A 118 1.90 -11.41 2.31
C SER A 118 0.77 -10.79 3.15
N GLY A 119 -0.22 -11.59 3.56
CA GLY A 119 -1.29 -11.16 4.46
C GLY A 119 -1.98 -9.84 4.09
N PHE A 120 -1.99 -8.86 5.00
CA PHE A 120 -2.65 -7.57 4.75
C PHE A 120 -1.76 -6.58 3.99
N CYS A 121 -2.30 -5.99 2.92
CA CYS A 121 -1.77 -4.83 2.21
C CYS A 121 -2.92 -3.83 1.99
N VAL A 122 -3.16 -2.97 2.99
CA VAL A 122 -4.40 -2.20 3.08
C VAL A 122 -4.14 -0.72 3.40
N ALA A 123 -5.09 0.14 3.05
CA ALA A 123 -5.00 1.59 3.21
C ALA A 123 -3.68 2.12 2.61
N GLY A 124 -2.89 2.90 3.37
CA GLY A 124 -1.58 3.37 2.90
C GLY A 124 -0.61 2.24 2.51
N GLY A 125 -0.78 1.02 3.05
CA GLY A 125 -0.01 -0.14 2.62
C GLY A 125 -0.29 -0.51 1.16
N LEU A 126 -1.51 -0.33 0.67
CA LEU A 126 -1.83 -0.51 -0.74
C LEU A 126 -1.23 0.62 -1.59
N GLU A 127 -1.22 1.86 -1.09
CA GLU A 127 -0.56 2.98 -1.78
C GLU A 127 0.94 2.75 -1.95
N LEU A 128 1.58 2.18 -0.91
CA LEU A 128 2.98 1.78 -0.95
C LEU A 128 3.23 0.61 -1.92
N ALA A 129 2.33 -0.38 -2.00
CA ALA A 129 2.45 -1.45 -2.99
C ALA A 129 2.24 -0.94 -4.43
N LEU A 130 1.36 0.04 -4.62
CA LEU A 130 1.12 0.70 -5.91
C LEU A 130 2.30 1.58 -6.37
N LEU A 131 3.16 2.04 -5.44
CA LEU A 131 4.43 2.69 -5.77
C LEU A 131 5.39 1.75 -6.53
N CYS A 132 5.31 0.45 -6.26
CA CYS A 132 6.18 -0.56 -6.86
C CYS A 132 5.75 -0.88 -8.30
N ASP A 133 6.71 -1.27 -9.14
CA ASP A 133 6.47 -1.61 -10.54
C ASP A 133 5.67 -2.91 -10.68
N LEU A 134 6.05 -3.93 -9.91
CA LEU A 134 5.46 -5.26 -9.97
C LEU A 134 5.04 -5.73 -8.59
N ARG A 135 3.96 -6.50 -8.52
CA ARG A 135 3.41 -7.05 -7.27
C ARG A 135 3.23 -8.56 -7.39
N VAL A 136 3.87 -9.28 -6.46
CA VAL A 136 3.75 -10.73 -6.26
C VAL A 136 2.99 -10.95 -4.97
N MET A 137 1.81 -11.55 -5.05
CA MET A 137 0.86 -11.62 -3.94
C MET A 137 0.57 -13.07 -3.54
N GLU A 138 0.51 -13.33 -2.24
CA GLU A 138 0.05 -14.62 -1.72
C GLU A 138 -1.44 -14.83 -1.98
N ASP A 139 -1.83 -16.08 -2.21
CA ASP A 139 -3.21 -16.46 -2.50
C ASP A 139 -4.21 -16.09 -1.39
N THR A 140 -3.76 -16.07 -0.13
CA THR A 140 -4.55 -15.69 1.05
C THR A 140 -4.45 -14.21 1.43
N ALA A 141 -3.59 -13.44 0.76
CA ALA A 141 -3.43 -12.02 1.05
C ALA A 141 -4.69 -11.22 0.67
N VAL A 142 -4.83 -10.03 1.27
CA VAL A 142 -5.99 -9.15 1.09
C VAL A 142 -5.55 -7.73 0.85
N LEU A 143 -6.13 -7.12 -0.19
CA LEU A 143 -5.93 -5.71 -0.56
C LEU A 143 -7.20 -4.88 -0.30
N GLY A 144 -7.05 -3.57 -0.13
CA GLY A 144 -8.17 -2.62 -0.15
C GLY A 144 -7.94 -1.34 0.66
N PHE A 145 -8.79 -0.33 0.45
CA PHE A 145 -8.74 0.96 1.15
C PHE A 145 -9.62 0.95 2.41
N PHE A 146 -9.17 0.25 3.45
CA PHE A 146 -9.96 0.11 4.70
C PHE A 146 -10.03 1.41 5.51
N ASN A 147 -9.19 2.40 5.20
CA ASN A 147 -9.27 3.76 5.75
C ASN A 147 -10.64 4.42 5.52
N ARG A 148 -11.43 3.95 4.53
CA ARG A 148 -12.84 4.32 4.35
C ARG A 148 -13.69 4.12 5.62
N ARG A 149 -13.39 3.11 6.43
CA ARG A 149 -14.10 2.80 7.68
C ARG A 149 -13.78 3.78 8.81
N LEU A 150 -12.64 4.45 8.69
CA LEU A 150 -12.12 5.38 9.68
C LEU A 150 -12.35 6.84 9.28
N GLY A 151 -12.95 7.14 8.12
CA GLY A 151 -13.09 8.53 7.68
C GLY A 151 -11.78 9.18 7.23
N VAL A 152 -10.74 8.39 6.97
CA VAL A 152 -9.43 8.89 6.55
C VAL A 152 -9.34 8.85 5.02
N PRO A 153 -9.02 9.97 4.34
CA PRO A 153 -8.91 10.02 2.89
C PRO A 153 -7.68 9.25 2.38
N ILE A 154 -7.67 8.97 1.08
CA ILE A 154 -6.49 8.50 0.34
C ILE A 154 -5.65 9.73 0.00
N SER A 155 -4.35 9.72 0.24
CA SER A 155 -3.51 10.93 0.23
C SER A 155 -2.07 10.76 -0.25
N ASP A 156 -1.71 9.56 -0.68
CA ASP A 156 -0.36 9.14 -1.04
C ASP A 156 -0.31 8.62 -2.49
N GLY A 157 -1.16 9.17 -3.34
CA GLY A 157 -1.23 8.88 -4.77
C GLY A 157 -2.00 7.61 -5.11
N GLY A 158 -2.68 7.01 -4.13
CA GLY A 158 -3.52 5.84 -4.34
C GLY A 158 -4.60 6.05 -5.40
N THR A 159 -5.24 7.22 -5.45
CA THR A 159 -6.32 7.47 -6.43
C THR A 159 -5.80 7.52 -7.85
N VAL A 160 -4.57 8.02 -8.03
CA VAL A 160 -3.91 8.13 -9.34
C VAL A 160 -3.40 6.77 -9.80
N ARG A 161 -2.62 6.09 -8.95
CA ARG A 161 -1.96 4.82 -9.32
C ARG A 161 -2.95 3.66 -9.45
N LEU A 162 -3.98 3.62 -8.62
CA LEU A 162 -4.99 2.57 -8.71
C LEU A 162 -5.77 2.66 -10.02
N ALA A 163 -6.26 3.85 -10.38
CA ALA A 163 -7.00 4.06 -11.62
C ALA A 163 -6.18 3.68 -12.87
N ALA A 164 -4.88 3.97 -12.84
CA ALA A 164 -3.94 3.57 -13.90
C ALA A 164 -3.73 2.04 -13.96
N ALA A 165 -3.71 1.37 -12.81
CA ALA A 165 -3.44 -0.07 -12.73
C ALA A 165 -4.66 -0.94 -13.09
N VAL A 166 -5.86 -0.58 -12.61
CA VAL A 166 -7.05 -1.45 -12.71
C VAL A 166 -8.18 -0.87 -13.58
N GLY A 167 -7.97 0.32 -14.13
CA GLY A 167 -9.00 1.08 -14.83
C GLY A 167 -9.94 1.82 -13.87
N PHE A 168 -10.62 2.83 -14.41
CA PHE A 168 -11.43 3.78 -13.63
C PHE A 168 -12.54 3.12 -12.81
N SER A 169 -13.33 2.22 -13.43
CA SER A 169 -14.48 1.60 -12.77
C SER A 169 -14.09 0.68 -11.61
N ASN A 170 -13.07 -0.17 -11.78
CA ASN A 170 -12.58 -1.01 -10.68
C ASN A 170 -11.96 -0.15 -9.56
N ALA A 171 -11.29 0.94 -9.93
CA ALA A 171 -10.71 1.85 -8.93
C ALA A 171 -11.80 2.50 -8.06
N LEU A 172 -12.88 3.02 -8.66
CA LEU A 172 -14.00 3.58 -7.91
C LEU A 172 -14.67 2.54 -7.02
N ASP A 173 -14.95 1.34 -7.54
CA ASP A 173 -15.52 0.24 -6.76
C ASP A 173 -14.69 -0.03 -5.48
N ILE A 174 -13.37 -0.21 -5.62
CA ILE A 174 -12.49 -0.51 -4.48
C ILE A 174 -12.43 0.68 -3.50
N ILE A 175 -12.38 1.92 -3.99
CA ILE A 175 -12.23 3.15 -3.18
C ILE A 175 -13.52 3.53 -2.45
N GLU A 176 -14.66 3.42 -3.12
CA GLU A 176 -15.97 3.83 -2.59
C GLU A 176 -16.50 2.80 -1.59
N THR A 177 -16.40 1.51 -1.93
CA THR A 177 -16.89 0.44 -1.05
C THR A 177 -15.92 0.12 0.09
N GLY A 178 -14.62 0.39 -0.08
CA GLY A 178 -13.59 -0.06 0.83
C GLY A 178 -13.55 -1.59 0.98
N ARG A 179 -14.06 -2.33 -0.03
CA ARG A 179 -14.18 -3.79 0.00
C ARG A 179 -12.80 -4.48 0.01
N ARG A 180 -12.80 -5.75 0.40
CA ARG A 180 -11.63 -6.63 0.23
C ARG A 180 -11.48 -7.01 -1.23
N VAL A 181 -10.24 -7.01 -1.71
CA VAL A 181 -9.85 -7.60 -2.99
C VAL A 181 -8.93 -8.78 -2.71
N TYR A 182 -9.36 -9.96 -3.10
CA TYR A 182 -8.61 -11.22 -2.93
C TYR A 182 -7.75 -11.52 -4.15
N ALA A 183 -6.73 -12.36 -3.98
CA ALA A 183 -5.68 -12.60 -4.97
C ALA A 183 -6.18 -12.88 -6.40
N ARG A 184 -7.18 -13.76 -6.57
CA ARG A 184 -7.73 -14.11 -7.90
C ARG A 184 -8.33 -12.90 -8.62
N GLU A 185 -9.06 -12.09 -7.89
CA GLU A 185 -9.61 -10.86 -8.45
C GLU A 185 -8.51 -9.84 -8.72
N ALA A 186 -7.60 -9.64 -7.77
CA ALA A 186 -6.48 -8.72 -7.90
C ALA A 186 -5.66 -9.01 -9.17
N LEU A 187 -5.43 -10.29 -9.48
CA LEU A 187 -4.76 -10.69 -10.72
C LEU A 187 -5.60 -10.38 -11.95
N ARG A 188 -6.90 -10.74 -11.93
CA ARG A 188 -7.84 -10.54 -13.04
C ARG A 188 -7.97 -9.07 -13.45
N ILE A 189 -7.96 -8.15 -12.49
CA ILE A 189 -8.11 -6.71 -12.74
C ILE A 189 -6.78 -5.98 -12.96
N GLY A 190 -5.63 -6.68 -12.93
CA GLY A 190 -4.31 -6.07 -13.10
C GLY A 190 -3.74 -5.38 -11.86
N LEU A 191 -4.40 -5.53 -10.69
CA LEU A 191 -3.90 -4.98 -9.42
C LEU A 191 -2.62 -5.68 -8.96
N VAL A 192 -2.44 -6.97 -9.29
CA VAL A 192 -1.19 -7.71 -9.04
C VAL A 192 -0.77 -8.49 -10.28
N ASN A 193 0.53 -8.79 -10.39
CA ASN A 193 1.09 -9.43 -11.57
C ASN A 193 1.18 -10.95 -11.42
N ARG A 194 1.34 -11.46 -10.19
CA ARG A 194 1.49 -12.90 -9.89
C ARG A 194 0.80 -13.26 -8.58
N ILE A 195 0.18 -14.44 -8.57
CA ILE A 195 -0.31 -15.09 -7.35
C ILE A 195 0.63 -16.25 -7.02
N VAL A 196 0.99 -16.40 -5.75
CA VAL A 196 1.86 -17.47 -5.26
C VAL A 196 1.28 -18.11 -4.00
N ALA A 197 1.82 -19.26 -3.60
CA ALA A 197 1.40 -19.91 -2.36
C ALA A 197 1.73 -19.04 -1.14
N THR A 198 0.85 -19.07 -0.13
CA THR A 198 1.08 -18.43 1.17
C THR A 198 2.46 -18.79 1.75
N GLY A 199 3.17 -17.79 2.26
CA GLY A 199 4.54 -17.90 2.78
C GLY A 199 5.65 -17.79 1.73
N THR A 200 5.32 -17.63 0.44
CA THR A 200 6.33 -17.64 -0.65
C THR A 200 6.49 -16.32 -1.40
N ALA A 201 5.72 -15.27 -1.07
CA ALA A 201 5.76 -14.01 -1.81
C ALA A 201 7.14 -13.36 -1.85
N LEU A 202 7.86 -13.29 -0.73
CA LEU A 202 9.21 -12.73 -0.69
C LEU A 202 10.15 -13.50 -1.63
N GLY A 203 10.24 -14.82 -1.49
CA GLY A 203 11.13 -15.63 -2.34
C GLY A 203 10.80 -15.50 -3.84
N GLN A 204 9.52 -15.43 -4.18
CA GLN A 204 9.08 -15.25 -5.58
C GLN A 204 9.31 -13.83 -6.10
N ALA A 205 9.20 -12.81 -5.24
CA ALA A 205 9.57 -11.43 -5.58
C ALA A 205 11.09 -11.30 -5.79
N VAL A 206 11.90 -11.95 -4.96
CA VAL A 206 13.37 -12.04 -5.12
C VAL A 206 13.75 -12.71 -6.43
N ASN A 207 13.15 -13.86 -6.75
CA ASN A 207 13.39 -14.55 -8.03
C ASN A 207 13.02 -13.66 -9.24
N LEU A 208 11.94 -12.90 -9.14
CA LEU A 208 11.54 -11.94 -10.17
C LEU A 208 12.54 -10.78 -10.27
N ALA A 209 12.99 -10.22 -9.16
CA ALA A 209 13.99 -9.16 -9.14
C ALA A 209 15.30 -9.61 -9.78
N PHE A 210 15.82 -10.79 -9.41
CA PHE A 210 16.99 -11.40 -10.07
C PHE A 210 16.77 -11.61 -11.58
N SER A 211 15.56 -12.02 -11.97
CA SER A 211 15.23 -12.20 -13.38
C SER A 211 15.23 -10.90 -14.17
N ILE A 212 14.94 -9.76 -13.53
CA ILE A 212 14.99 -8.42 -14.12
C ILE A 212 16.44 -7.95 -14.19
N ALA A 213 17.16 -8.12 -13.10
CA ALA A 213 18.49 -7.55 -12.88
C ALA A 213 19.58 -8.16 -13.80
N LYS A 214 19.31 -9.29 -14.45
CA LYS A 214 20.18 -9.89 -15.47
C LYS A 214 20.16 -9.20 -16.85
N PHE A 215 19.19 -8.32 -17.11
CA PHE A 215 19.02 -7.67 -18.41
C PHE A 215 19.80 -6.36 -18.51
N PRO A 216 20.08 -5.85 -19.73
CA PRO A 216 20.68 -4.53 -19.91
C PRO A 216 19.81 -3.41 -19.32
N MET A 217 20.23 -2.85 -18.18
CA MET A 217 19.42 -1.89 -17.42
C MET A 217 19.14 -0.58 -18.16
N GLY A 218 20.03 -0.15 -19.05
CA GLY A 218 19.82 1.07 -19.84
C GLY A 218 18.55 1.03 -20.68
N SER A 219 18.34 -0.06 -21.45
CA SER A 219 17.13 -0.26 -22.25
C SER A 219 15.89 -0.47 -21.37
N LEU A 220 16.02 -1.27 -20.31
CA LEU A 220 14.91 -1.52 -19.39
C LEU A 220 14.41 -0.23 -18.72
N MET A 221 15.34 0.61 -18.26
CA MET A 221 15.00 1.90 -17.64
C MET A 221 14.40 2.87 -18.65
N HIS A 222 14.89 2.88 -19.90
CA HIS A 222 14.29 3.67 -20.97
C HIS A 222 12.82 3.29 -21.18
N ASP A 223 12.54 2.01 -21.39
CA ASP A 223 11.18 1.52 -21.64
C ASP A 223 10.26 1.77 -20.44
N ARG A 224 10.76 1.48 -19.23
CA ARG A 224 10.03 1.75 -17.97
C ARG A 224 9.67 3.23 -17.85
N ASN A 225 10.63 4.12 -18.05
CA ASN A 225 10.40 5.56 -17.90
C ASN A 225 9.43 6.07 -18.98
N ALA A 226 9.52 5.55 -20.21
CA ALA A 226 8.57 5.86 -21.27
C ALA A 226 7.14 5.44 -20.89
N VAL A 227 6.94 4.26 -20.28
CA VAL A 227 5.60 3.84 -19.79
C VAL A 227 5.11 4.77 -18.69
N LEU A 228 5.95 5.09 -17.70
CA LEU A 228 5.55 5.97 -16.60
C LEU A 228 5.15 7.36 -17.12
N GLU A 229 5.95 7.95 -17.99
CA GLU A 229 5.67 9.27 -18.59
C GLU A 229 4.40 9.25 -19.48
N ASN A 230 4.23 8.21 -20.31
CA ASN A 230 3.11 8.11 -21.26
C ASN A 230 1.78 7.69 -20.63
N ALA A 231 1.79 6.94 -19.52
CA ALA A 231 0.58 6.42 -18.88
C ALA A 231 -0.37 7.52 -18.36
N ASN A 232 0.00 8.80 -18.46
CA ASN A 232 -0.72 10.00 -18.01
C ASN A 232 -1.03 10.05 -16.51
N ALA A 233 -0.88 8.92 -15.80
CA ALA A 233 -0.88 8.79 -14.36
C ALA A 233 0.34 9.46 -13.71
N TYR A 234 1.48 9.53 -14.43
CA TYR A 234 2.73 10.11 -13.92
C TYR A 234 3.28 11.28 -14.75
N ASN A 235 2.51 11.77 -15.73
CA ASN A 235 2.92 12.96 -16.47
C ASN A 235 2.92 14.17 -15.52
N ARG A 236 3.95 15.02 -15.61
CA ARG A 236 4.39 15.94 -14.53
C ARG A 236 3.35 16.95 -13.98
N PRO A 237 2.20 17.27 -14.62
CA PRO A 237 1.10 17.95 -13.92
C PRO A 237 0.11 16.99 -13.25
N GLY A 238 -0.18 15.82 -13.84
CA GLY A 238 -1.30 14.95 -13.43
C GLY A 238 -1.12 14.24 -12.10
N PHE A 239 0.04 13.61 -11.86
CA PHE A 239 0.31 12.94 -10.58
C PHE A 239 0.41 13.95 -9.43
N TYR A 240 1.21 15.01 -9.64
CA TYR A 240 1.42 16.03 -8.63
C TYR A 240 0.14 16.83 -8.37
N ALA A 241 -0.67 17.16 -9.38
CA ALA A 241 -1.97 17.76 -9.18
C ALA A 241 -2.96 16.78 -8.51
N GLY A 242 -2.93 15.49 -8.88
CA GLY A 242 -3.78 14.47 -8.26
C GLY A 242 -3.47 14.28 -6.78
N THR A 243 -2.21 14.05 -6.42
CA THR A 243 -1.75 13.97 -5.02
C THR A 243 -1.96 15.28 -4.26
N TYR A 244 -1.77 16.43 -4.91
CA TYR A 244 -2.10 17.72 -4.32
C TYR A 244 -3.60 17.85 -4.04
N ASN A 245 -4.46 17.45 -4.98
CA ASN A 245 -5.92 17.44 -4.82
C ASN A 245 -6.36 16.48 -3.71
N GLU A 246 -5.74 15.32 -3.58
CA GLU A 246 -6.00 14.37 -2.49
C GLU A 246 -5.81 15.04 -1.11
N VAL A 247 -4.78 15.88 -0.98
CA VAL A 247 -4.40 16.53 0.29
C VAL A 247 -5.16 17.85 0.53
N MET A 248 -5.32 18.67 -0.50
CA MET A 248 -5.86 20.02 -0.36
C MET A 248 -7.38 20.07 -0.34
N ASN A 249 -8.07 19.01 -0.80
CA ASN A 249 -9.52 18.91 -0.70
C ASN A 249 -9.98 18.23 0.60
N VAL A 250 -9.07 18.05 1.57
CA VAL A 250 -9.41 17.57 2.89
C VAL A 250 -10.21 18.65 3.64
N THR A 251 -11.41 18.28 4.10
CA THR A 251 -12.33 19.20 4.78
C THR A 251 -12.31 19.01 6.30
N SER A 252 -12.82 19.98 7.05
CA SER A 252 -13.04 19.87 8.51
C SER A 252 -14.03 18.75 8.87
N GLU A 253 -14.96 18.43 7.98
CA GLU A 253 -15.87 17.28 8.13
C GLU A 253 -15.09 15.96 8.15
N MET A 254 -14.10 15.80 7.26
CA MET A 254 -13.25 14.60 7.24
C MET A 254 -12.43 14.44 8.53
N VAL A 255 -11.98 15.54 9.14
CA VAL A 255 -11.32 15.50 10.47
C VAL A 255 -12.28 14.97 11.53
N THR A 256 -13.55 15.40 11.48
CA THR A 256 -14.59 14.96 12.41
C THR A 256 -14.93 13.48 12.21
N ASP A 257 -15.07 13.05 10.95
CA ASP A 257 -15.27 11.64 10.58
C ASP A 257 -14.09 10.77 11.03
N MET A 258 -12.86 11.28 10.91
CA MET A 258 -11.67 10.62 11.42
C MET A 258 -11.75 10.40 12.93
N GLN A 259 -12.05 11.45 13.71
CA GLN A 259 -12.17 11.37 15.16
C GLN A 259 -13.21 10.30 15.57
N GLU A 260 -14.37 10.32 14.93
CA GLU A 260 -15.44 9.35 15.19
C GLU A 260 -15.05 7.93 14.74
N GLY A 261 -14.41 7.80 13.59
CA GLY A 261 -13.93 6.52 13.05
C GLY A 261 -12.90 5.84 13.94
N VAL A 262 -11.91 6.59 14.40
CA VAL A 262 -10.89 6.11 15.34
C VAL A 262 -11.52 5.72 16.68
N ARG A 263 -12.44 6.55 17.22
CA ARG A 263 -13.19 6.24 18.45
C ARG A 263 -13.97 4.93 18.31
N ARG A 264 -14.70 4.74 17.20
CA ARG A 264 -15.45 3.52 16.89
C ARG A 264 -14.54 2.29 16.81
N PHE A 265 -13.41 2.39 16.12
CA PHE A 265 -12.46 1.29 15.97
C PHE A 265 -11.88 0.83 17.32
N LYS A 266 -11.69 1.76 18.26
CA LYS A 266 -11.24 1.41 19.61
C LYS A 266 -12.30 0.69 20.43
N THR A 267 -13.55 1.14 20.34
CA THR A 267 -14.67 0.63 21.13
C THR A 267 -15.34 -0.60 20.51
N SER A 268 -15.07 -0.91 19.23
CA SER A 268 -15.61 -2.11 18.59
C SER A 268 -15.04 -3.37 19.23
N GLU A 269 -15.93 -4.29 19.64
CA GLU A 269 -15.60 -5.58 20.28
C GLU A 269 -14.91 -6.58 19.34
N GLU A 270 -15.01 -6.39 18.02
CA GLU A 270 -14.38 -7.27 17.03
C GLU A 270 -12.93 -6.86 16.70
N LYS A 271 -12.01 -7.11 17.64
CA LYS A 271 -10.57 -7.13 17.35
C LYS A 271 -10.15 -8.58 17.09
N GLY A 272 -10.08 -8.97 15.82
CA GLY A 272 -9.73 -10.34 15.44
C GLY A 272 -9.11 -10.50 14.03
N PRO A 273 -8.64 -11.72 13.69
CA PRO A 273 -8.10 -12.06 12.36
C PRO A 273 -9.17 -11.99 11.25
N LYS A 274 -10.45 -11.95 11.62
CA LYS A 274 -11.59 -11.66 10.75
C LYS A 274 -12.09 -10.26 11.09
N THR A 275 -11.72 -9.25 10.32
CA THR A 275 -12.22 -7.88 10.51
C THR A 275 -13.63 -7.76 9.93
N ASP A 276 -14.63 -8.45 10.49
CA ASP A 276 -16.02 -8.40 10.02
C ASP A 276 -16.79 -7.19 10.56
N SER A 277 -16.06 -6.08 10.76
CA SER A 277 -16.55 -4.74 11.10
C SER A 277 -17.39 -4.09 9.99
N TRP A 278 -18.01 -4.87 9.10
CA TRP A 278 -18.84 -4.43 7.96
C TRP A 278 -20.20 -3.90 8.36
N HIS A 279 -20.59 -4.03 9.64
CA HIS A 279 -21.73 -3.29 10.17
C HIS A 279 -21.38 -1.81 10.34
N ILE A 280 -21.08 -1.13 9.22
CA ILE A 280 -21.66 0.20 8.98
C ILE A 280 -23.14 0.00 9.29
N LYS A 281 -23.70 0.72 10.27
CA LYS A 281 -25.15 0.67 10.57
C LYS A 281 -25.88 0.57 9.23
N GLU A 282 -26.65 -0.49 9.01
CA GLU A 282 -27.44 -0.65 7.79
C GLU A 282 -28.19 0.67 7.57
N LYS A 283 -27.73 1.48 6.62
CA LYS A 283 -28.58 2.53 6.09
C LYS A 283 -29.67 1.76 5.37
N THR A 284 -30.92 2.03 5.74
CA THR A 284 -32.08 1.48 5.06
C THR A 284 -31.90 1.60 3.56
N ILE A 285 -31.99 0.46 2.87
CA ILE A 285 -31.89 0.37 1.41
C ILE A 285 -32.85 1.40 0.80
N PRO A 286 -32.41 2.30 -0.09
CA PRO A 286 -33.30 3.22 -0.79
C PRO A 286 -34.45 2.50 -1.50
N ASP A 287 -35.61 3.14 -1.59
CA ASP A 287 -36.82 2.47 -2.11
C ASP A 287 -36.70 2.01 -3.57
N TRP A 288 -35.84 2.66 -4.37
CA TRP A 288 -35.57 2.26 -5.74
C TRP A 288 -34.80 0.93 -5.84
N GLU A 289 -33.85 0.69 -4.93
CA GLU A 289 -33.05 -0.53 -4.88
C GLU A 289 -33.88 -1.72 -4.33
N LYS A 290 -34.83 -1.45 -3.43
CA LYS A 290 -35.87 -2.44 -3.06
C LYS A 290 -36.75 -2.82 -4.25
N ALA A 291 -37.13 -1.85 -5.08
CA ALA A 291 -37.95 -2.08 -6.26
C ALA A 291 -37.21 -2.92 -7.32
N GLU A 292 -35.91 -2.70 -7.49
CA GLU A 292 -35.04 -3.43 -8.42
C GLU A 292 -34.83 -4.90 -7.98
N ILE A 293 -34.61 -5.14 -6.67
CA ILE A 293 -34.54 -6.49 -6.10
C ILE A 293 -35.87 -7.26 -6.30
N GLU A 294 -37.01 -6.58 -6.21
CA GLU A 294 -38.31 -7.22 -6.42
C GLU A 294 -38.56 -7.56 -7.89
N LEU A 295 -38.13 -6.70 -8.81
CA LEU A 295 -38.10 -6.98 -10.25
C LEU A 295 -37.24 -8.20 -10.56
N GLU A 296 -36.02 -8.28 -10.04
CA GLU A 296 -35.13 -9.43 -10.26
C GLU A 296 -35.71 -10.76 -9.76
N LYS A 297 -36.45 -10.74 -8.64
CA LYS A 297 -37.14 -11.93 -8.12
C LYS A 297 -38.31 -12.37 -9.01
N GLN A 298 -38.96 -11.44 -9.69
CA GLN A 298 -40.01 -11.76 -10.66
C GLN A 298 -39.43 -12.42 -11.91
N PHE A 299 -38.30 -11.93 -12.41
CA PHE A 299 -37.62 -12.52 -13.58
C PHE A 299 -37.03 -13.92 -13.32
N LYS A 300 -36.65 -14.26 -12.08
CA LYS A 300 -36.16 -15.60 -11.71
C LYS A 300 -37.26 -16.65 -11.53
N LYS A 301 -38.54 -16.27 -11.59
CA LYS A 301 -39.70 -17.18 -11.46
C LYS A 301 -40.34 -17.57 -12.81
N THR A 302 -39.79 -17.08 -13.92
CA THR A 302 -40.12 -17.42 -15.32
C THR A 302 -38.95 -18.14 -15.96
#